data_AF-A0A2G5D758-F1
#
_entry.id   AF-A0A2G5D758-F1
#
_cell.length_a   1.000
_cell.length_b   1.000
_cell.length_c   1.000
_cell.angle_alpha   90.00
_cell.angle_beta   90.00
_cell.angle_gamma   90.00
#
_symmetry.space_group_name_H-M   'P 1'
#
loop_
_entity.id
_entity.type
_entity.pdbx_description
1 polymer ?
#
loop_
_entity_poly.entity_id
_entity_poly.type
_entity_poly.pdbx_seq_one_letter_code
_entity_poly.pdbx_strand_id
1 'polypeptide(L)'
;MEIQSYPFLLMKGFLQNCFRKWFMMLLFGVLFMDLLLVTKIIRTKKVDAFTSRLLDIHSKMLETNKKEEIRLGLHRSDYMLDAQSKDLLQIELNTISCSFPGLSCLVSEFHRYLLNHYGGDLKLDSTRVPENMASTRYAEALAKAWKEYNNARAVIMIVVQTEERNMYDQHWLCSILKEKYGVMTIQKTLAEIATEGRLQPDGTLLINDQVVAVIYFRAGYTPNDYPSESEWSARLLMEQSTAIKCPSISYHLAGTKKIQQELAKPNVLERFLDDKDDVTKLRKCFAGLWSLDDSKIMKDVMERPELFVLKPQREGGGNNIYGDDVKQMLLKLQKEGSEELAAYILMQRIFPTESPAFLVQDGILHEEHVISELGIYGAYLRNKDKVIVNEQCGYLTRTKVSSSNEGGVVAGFAVLDSVYLT
;
A
#
# COMPACT_ATOMS: atom_id res chain seq x y z
N MET A 1 0.76 -6.33 21.20
CA MET A 1 1.01 -5.26 20.21
C MET A 1 2.45 -4.87 20.38
N GLU A 2 3.21 -4.86 19.29
CA GLU A 2 4.64 -4.55 19.29
C GLU A 2 4.83 -3.07 18.93
N ILE A 3 5.47 -2.29 19.80
CA ILE A 3 5.58 -0.83 19.65
C ILE A 3 6.98 -0.36 20.08
N GLN A 4 7.49 0.67 19.43
CA GLN A 4 8.63 1.44 19.93
C GLN A 4 8.23 2.30 21.14
N SER A 5 9.13 2.49 22.10
CA SER A 5 8.82 3.27 23.32
C SER A 5 8.88 4.78 23.11
N TYR A 6 9.72 5.23 22.17
CA TYR A 6 9.93 6.65 21.85
C TYR A 6 9.86 6.87 20.34
N PRO A 7 9.29 8.00 19.89
CA PRO A 7 9.09 8.28 18.47
C PRO A 7 10.40 8.40 17.68
N PHE A 8 10.45 7.84 16.47
CA PHE A 8 11.53 8.05 15.50
C PHE A 8 11.75 9.53 15.16
N LEU A 9 13.01 9.98 15.16
CA LEU A 9 13.38 11.36 14.83
C LEU A 9 13.36 11.59 13.31
N LEU A 10 12.62 12.58 12.84
CA LEU A 10 12.57 12.98 11.42
C LEU A 10 12.63 14.49 11.27
N MET A 11 13.51 14.99 10.40
CA MET A 11 13.61 16.43 10.11
C MET A 11 12.29 16.97 9.55
N LYS A 12 11.79 18.08 10.13
CA LYS A 12 10.47 18.67 9.80
C LYS A 12 10.28 18.99 8.30
N GLY A 13 11.35 19.35 7.59
CA GLY A 13 11.31 19.64 6.16
C GLY A 13 10.92 18.44 5.28
N PHE A 14 11.13 17.21 5.75
CA PHE A 14 10.81 16.00 4.97
C PHE A 14 9.31 15.71 4.94
N LEU A 15 8.58 15.86 6.06
CA LEU A 15 7.12 15.71 6.01
C LEU A 15 6.51 16.78 5.11
N GLN A 16 6.97 18.03 5.14
CA GLN A 16 6.39 19.05 4.26
C GLN A 16 6.50 18.71 2.77
N ASN A 17 7.54 17.95 2.37
CA ASN A 17 7.70 17.47 1.00
C ASN A 17 6.79 16.27 0.66
N CYS A 18 6.49 15.39 1.62
CA CYS A 18 5.56 14.25 1.43
C CYS A 18 4.08 14.61 1.56
N PHE A 19 3.76 15.66 2.32
CA PHE A 19 2.39 15.99 2.71
C PHE A 19 1.62 16.79 1.65
N ARG A 20 2.18 16.97 0.45
CA ARG A 20 1.51 17.68 -0.65
C ARG A 20 0.84 16.71 -1.63
N LYS A 21 -0.28 17.16 -2.21
CA LYS A 21 -1.24 16.46 -3.10
C LYS A 21 -0.68 15.73 -4.33
N TRP A 22 0.62 15.84 -4.60
CA TRP A 22 1.26 15.46 -5.86
C TRP A 22 1.32 13.94 -6.09
N PHE A 23 1.55 13.16 -5.02
CA PHE A 23 1.63 11.68 -5.13
C PHE A 23 0.28 11.05 -5.49
N MET A 24 -0.81 11.71 -5.09
CA MET A 24 -2.18 11.25 -5.31
C MET A 24 -2.63 11.44 -6.77
N MET A 25 -2.09 12.45 -7.46
CA MET A 25 -2.32 12.69 -8.88
C MET A 25 -1.61 11.68 -9.78
N LEU A 26 -0.49 11.10 -9.33
CA LEU A 26 0.25 10.09 -10.09
C LEU A 26 -0.57 8.81 -10.27
N LEU A 27 -1.20 8.30 -9.20
CA LEU A 27 -2.11 7.16 -9.27
C LEU A 27 -3.27 7.45 -10.23
N PHE A 28 -3.80 8.67 -10.21
CA PHE A 28 -4.89 9.10 -11.09
C PHE A 28 -4.52 9.07 -12.59
N GLY A 29 -3.34 9.57 -12.96
CA GLY A 29 -2.88 9.52 -14.35
C GLY A 29 -2.64 8.08 -14.82
N VAL A 30 -2.07 7.23 -13.96
CA VAL A 30 -1.84 5.79 -14.24
C VAL A 30 -3.16 5.06 -14.51
N LEU A 31 -4.22 5.39 -13.78
CA LEU A 31 -5.56 4.80 -13.93
C LEU A 31 -6.37 5.31 -15.13
N PHE A 32 -5.93 6.38 -15.78
CA PHE A 32 -6.63 6.93 -16.95
C PHE A 32 -6.25 6.23 -18.26
N MET A 33 -5.24 5.36 -18.23
CA MET A 33 -4.86 4.55 -19.39
C MET A 33 -4.68 3.09 -19.02
N ASP A 34 -5.81 2.40 -18.81
CA ASP A 34 -5.89 0.95 -18.62
C ASP A 34 -5.11 0.15 -19.70
N LEU A 35 -4.85 0.74 -20.88
CA LEU A 35 -4.10 0.14 -21.99
C LEU A 35 -2.56 0.10 -21.78
N LEU A 36 -1.98 1.05 -21.04
CA LEU A 36 -0.53 1.14 -20.82
C LEU A 36 -0.03 0.19 -19.72
N LEU A 37 -0.85 -0.02 -18.69
CA LEU A 37 -0.55 -0.97 -17.62
C LEU A 37 -0.52 -2.40 -18.15
N VAL A 38 -1.51 -2.78 -18.96
CA VAL A 38 -1.62 -4.16 -19.49
C VAL A 38 -0.39 -4.50 -20.32
N THR A 39 -0.02 -3.67 -21.30
CA THR A 39 1.09 -3.98 -22.21
C THR A 39 2.43 -4.20 -21.52
N LYS A 40 2.66 -3.54 -20.38
CA LYS A 40 3.93 -3.61 -19.64
C LYS A 40 4.03 -4.79 -18.67
N ILE A 41 2.90 -5.30 -18.17
CA ILE A 41 2.86 -6.47 -17.28
C ILE A 41 2.64 -7.78 -18.09
N ILE A 42 2.39 -7.72 -19.41
CA ILE A 42 2.22 -8.92 -20.26
C ILE A 42 3.35 -9.93 -20.11
N ARG A 43 4.61 -9.50 -19.98
CA ARG A 43 5.71 -10.46 -19.77
C ARG A 43 5.61 -11.15 -18.42
N THR A 44 5.27 -10.40 -17.37
CA THR A 44 5.04 -10.92 -16.03
C THR A 44 3.85 -11.89 -15.98
N LYS A 45 2.83 -11.70 -16.84
CA LYS A 45 1.69 -12.63 -16.99
C LYS A 45 2.13 -14.07 -17.25
N LYS A 46 3.22 -14.29 -17.98
CA LYS A 46 3.70 -15.62 -18.34
C LYS A 46 4.34 -16.38 -17.18
N VAL A 47 4.89 -15.66 -16.21
CA VAL A 47 5.80 -16.21 -15.19
C VAL A 47 5.29 -16.04 -13.76
N ASP A 48 4.21 -15.26 -13.56
CA ASP A 48 3.57 -15.14 -12.26
C ASP A 48 2.07 -15.45 -12.34
N ALA A 49 1.68 -16.63 -11.87
CA ALA A 49 0.30 -17.11 -11.91
C ALA A 49 -0.68 -16.16 -11.19
N PHE A 50 -0.28 -15.58 -10.07
CA PHE A 50 -1.13 -14.65 -9.32
C PHE A 50 -1.41 -13.36 -10.10
N THR A 51 -0.36 -12.68 -10.56
CA THR A 51 -0.51 -11.49 -11.42
C THR A 51 -1.26 -11.81 -12.71
N SER A 52 -1.06 -13.01 -13.28
CA SER A 52 -1.79 -13.46 -14.47
C SER A 52 -3.31 -13.47 -14.25
N ARG A 53 -3.76 -14.00 -13.12
CA ARG A 53 -5.18 -14.03 -12.75
C ARG A 53 -5.75 -12.63 -12.49
N LEU A 54 -4.98 -11.72 -11.90
CA LEU A 54 -5.37 -10.32 -11.75
C LEU A 54 -5.53 -9.64 -13.13
N LEU A 55 -4.61 -9.90 -14.06
CA LEU A 55 -4.67 -9.40 -15.43
C LEU A 55 -5.86 -9.99 -16.20
N ASP A 56 -6.21 -11.26 -15.98
CA ASP A 56 -7.38 -11.87 -16.62
C ASP A 56 -8.68 -11.17 -16.21
N ILE A 57 -8.83 -10.82 -14.92
CA ILE A 57 -9.97 -10.04 -14.44
C ILE A 57 -9.99 -8.67 -15.10
N HIS A 58 -8.84 -7.98 -15.13
CA HIS A 58 -8.71 -6.68 -15.77
C HIS A 58 -9.06 -6.73 -17.27
N SER A 59 -8.56 -7.74 -18.01
CA SER A 59 -8.90 -7.96 -19.41
C SER A 59 -10.40 -8.12 -19.63
N LYS A 60 -11.08 -8.91 -18.79
CA LYS A 60 -12.55 -9.04 -18.84
C LYS A 60 -13.25 -7.70 -18.61
N MET A 61 -12.74 -6.85 -17.70
CA MET A 61 -13.35 -5.53 -17.46
C MET A 61 -13.20 -4.61 -18.68
N LEU A 62 -12.06 -4.67 -19.37
CA LEU A 62 -11.86 -3.94 -20.63
C LEU A 62 -12.79 -4.43 -21.74
N GLU A 63 -12.94 -5.75 -21.90
CA GLU A 63 -13.82 -6.34 -22.91
C GLU A 63 -15.28 -5.94 -22.69
N THR A 64 -15.73 -5.87 -21.43
CA THR A 64 -17.08 -5.40 -21.09
C THR A 64 -17.27 -3.88 -21.24
N ASN A 65 -16.18 -3.14 -21.52
CA ASN A 65 -16.16 -1.68 -21.64
C ASN A 65 -16.90 -0.96 -20.50
N LYS A 66 -16.75 -1.49 -19.29
CA LYS A 66 -17.46 -0.99 -18.12
C LYS A 66 -16.94 0.40 -17.76
N LYS A 67 -17.82 1.40 -17.78
CA LYS A 67 -17.50 2.75 -17.34
C LYS A 67 -17.57 2.86 -15.82
N GLU A 68 -16.42 2.92 -15.18
CA GLU A 68 -16.32 3.21 -13.74
C GLU A 68 -16.18 4.72 -13.49
N GLU A 69 -17.33 5.39 -13.35
CA GLU A 69 -17.40 6.83 -13.13
C GLU A 69 -16.96 7.25 -11.72
N ILE A 70 -17.32 6.46 -10.71
CA ILE A 70 -16.90 6.68 -9.32
C ILE A 70 -15.70 5.79 -9.02
N ARG A 71 -14.58 6.39 -8.63
CA ARG A 71 -13.35 5.67 -8.30
C ARG A 71 -12.83 6.09 -6.94
N LEU A 72 -12.59 5.12 -6.07
CA LEU A 72 -12.06 5.29 -4.73
C LEU A 72 -10.71 4.57 -4.62
N GLY A 73 -9.74 5.22 -3.98
CA GLY A 73 -8.46 4.61 -3.63
C GLY A 73 -8.02 5.06 -2.24
N LEU A 74 -7.75 4.10 -1.37
CA LEU A 74 -7.10 4.31 -0.07
C LEU A 74 -5.72 3.64 -0.14
N HIS A 75 -4.66 4.43 -0.11
CA HIS A 75 -3.31 3.95 -0.38
C HIS A 75 -2.28 4.49 0.61
N ARG A 76 -1.14 3.83 0.71
CA ARG A 76 -0.03 4.24 1.55
C ARG A 76 1.25 4.23 0.73
N SER A 77 1.92 5.37 0.68
CA SER A 77 3.25 5.46 0.06
C SER A 77 4.31 5.36 1.15
N ASP A 78 5.19 4.38 1.04
CA ASP A 78 6.18 4.08 2.07
C ASP A 78 7.57 4.56 1.65
N TYR A 79 8.32 5.11 2.61
CA TYR A 79 9.58 5.81 2.37
C TYR A 79 10.64 5.51 3.41
N MET A 80 11.90 5.61 3.01
CA MET A 80 13.05 5.64 3.92
C MET A 80 13.92 6.86 3.61
N LEU A 81 14.49 7.48 4.65
CA LEU A 81 15.43 8.59 4.48
C LEU A 81 16.83 8.02 4.29
N ASP A 82 17.38 8.15 3.09
CA ASP A 82 18.71 7.62 2.80
C ASP A 82 19.80 8.42 3.51
N ALA A 83 20.72 7.74 4.19
CA ALA A 83 21.75 8.41 4.98
C ALA A 83 22.78 9.13 4.11
N GLN A 84 23.04 8.66 2.89
CA GLN A 84 24.06 9.20 2.01
C GLN A 84 23.54 10.41 1.24
N SER A 85 22.42 10.26 0.53
CA SER A 85 21.85 11.35 -0.28
C SER A 85 21.08 12.37 0.56
N LYS A 86 20.63 11.98 1.76
CA LYS A 86 19.64 12.72 2.57
C LYS A 86 18.32 12.93 1.84
N ASP A 87 18.04 12.16 0.79
CA ASP A 87 16.77 12.16 0.11
C ASP A 87 15.82 11.15 0.73
N LEU A 88 14.54 11.50 0.71
CA LEU A 88 13.49 10.58 1.12
C LEU A 88 13.06 9.76 -0.10
N LEU A 89 13.42 8.48 -0.08
CA LEU A 89 13.26 7.57 -1.20
C LEU A 89 12.11 6.60 -0.94
N GLN A 90 11.25 6.45 -1.94
CA GLN A 90 10.07 5.60 -1.89
C GLN A 90 10.48 4.12 -1.93
N ILE A 91 10.03 3.37 -0.93
CA ILE A 91 10.18 1.91 -0.84
C ILE A 91 9.18 1.22 -1.75
N GLU A 92 7.92 1.61 -1.64
CA GLU A 92 6.80 1.06 -2.41
C GLU A 92 5.56 1.94 -2.30
N LEU A 93 4.57 1.61 -3.14
CA LEU A 93 3.23 2.17 -3.09
C LEU A 93 2.22 1.05 -2.85
N ASN A 94 1.59 1.07 -1.69
CA ASN A 94 0.54 0.13 -1.33
C ASN A 94 -0.81 0.66 -1.84
N THR A 95 -1.45 -0.03 -2.77
CA THR A 95 -2.75 0.37 -3.35
C THR A 95 -3.93 -0.51 -2.93
N ILE A 96 -3.67 -1.63 -2.28
CA ILE A 96 -4.67 -2.57 -1.76
C ILE A 96 -4.42 -2.82 -0.28
N SER A 97 -5.49 -2.96 0.51
CA SER A 97 -5.43 -3.41 1.91
C SER A 97 -4.35 -2.70 2.77
N CYS A 98 -4.27 -1.38 2.68
CA CYS A 98 -3.35 -0.61 3.51
C CYS A 98 -3.71 -0.73 5.00
N SER A 99 -2.94 -1.55 5.71
CA SER A 99 -3.10 -1.81 7.14
C SER A 99 -2.67 -0.63 8.02
N PHE A 100 -3.11 -0.67 9.28
CA PHE A 100 -2.74 0.20 10.40
C PHE A 100 -3.24 1.66 10.44
N PRO A 101 -4.25 2.12 9.67
CA PRO A 101 -4.76 3.48 9.85
C PRO A 101 -5.41 3.69 11.22
N GLY A 102 -5.90 2.64 11.91
CA GLY A 102 -6.38 2.71 13.29
C GLY A 102 -5.22 2.72 14.29
N LEU A 103 -4.40 1.67 14.26
CA LEU A 103 -3.33 1.49 15.25
C LEU A 103 -2.26 2.60 15.22
N SER A 104 -1.93 3.13 14.04
CA SER A 104 -1.00 4.26 13.92
C SER A 104 -1.49 5.54 14.59
N CYS A 105 -2.81 5.75 14.69
CA CYS A 105 -3.38 6.88 15.43
C CYS A 105 -3.10 6.72 16.93
N LEU A 106 -3.37 5.53 17.46
CA LEU A 106 -3.13 5.19 18.87
C LEU A 106 -1.66 5.29 19.25
N VAL A 107 -0.74 4.89 18.36
CA VAL A 107 0.71 5.00 18.62
C VAL A 107 1.18 6.46 18.66
N SER A 108 0.64 7.34 17.81
CA SER A 108 0.91 8.79 17.90
C SER A 108 0.40 9.36 19.23
N GLU A 109 -0.83 9.00 19.64
CA GLU A 109 -1.39 9.42 20.93
C GLU A 109 -0.57 8.90 22.12
N PHE A 110 -0.15 7.64 22.08
CA PHE A 110 0.70 7.02 23.08
C PHE A 110 2.04 7.75 23.24
N HIS A 111 2.74 8.05 22.14
CA HIS A 111 3.99 8.80 22.21
C HIS A 111 3.79 10.24 22.71
N ARG A 112 2.71 10.92 22.31
CA ARG A 112 2.37 12.24 22.87
C ARG A 112 2.10 12.17 24.37
N TYR A 113 1.40 11.12 24.83
CA TYR A 113 1.16 10.88 26.25
C TYR A 113 2.48 10.68 27.02
N LEU A 114 3.38 9.82 26.54
CA LEU A 114 4.69 9.60 27.17
C LEU A 114 5.51 10.89 27.23
N LEU A 115 5.56 11.66 26.15
CA LEU A 115 6.30 12.92 26.12
C LEU A 115 5.67 14.02 26.99
N ASN A 116 4.35 14.02 27.18
CA ASN A 116 3.71 14.93 28.14
C ASN A 116 4.12 14.60 29.59
N HIS A 117 4.37 13.33 29.90
CA HIS A 117 4.72 12.90 31.25
C HIS A 117 6.23 12.98 31.53
N TYR A 118 7.06 12.57 30.56
CA TYR A 118 8.51 12.41 30.72
C TYR A 118 9.34 13.39 29.86
N GLY A 119 8.71 14.19 29.00
CA GLY A 119 9.41 15.04 28.04
C GLY A 119 10.25 16.15 28.68
N GLY A 120 9.89 16.60 29.88
CA GLY A 120 10.71 17.55 30.65
C GLY A 120 12.11 16.99 30.98
N ASP A 121 12.16 15.75 31.47
CA ASP A 121 13.42 15.07 31.82
C ASP A 121 14.23 14.71 30.56
N LEU A 122 13.54 14.32 29.49
CA LEU A 122 14.14 13.92 28.21
C LEU A 122 14.49 15.11 27.30
N LYS A 123 14.06 16.32 27.64
CA LYS A 123 14.13 17.52 26.79
C LYS A 123 13.44 17.32 25.43
N LEU A 124 12.32 16.62 25.43
CA LEU A 124 11.49 16.34 24.26
C LEU A 124 10.11 17.00 24.43
N ASP A 125 9.55 17.48 23.33
CA ASP A 125 8.27 18.20 23.31
C ASP A 125 7.22 17.37 22.54
N SER A 126 6.10 17.08 23.21
CA SER A 126 5.03 16.25 22.63
C SER A 126 4.37 16.89 21.41
N THR A 127 4.41 18.22 21.28
CA THR A 127 3.87 18.92 20.10
C THR A 127 4.65 18.61 18.83
N ARG A 128 5.87 18.07 18.97
CA ARG A 128 6.69 17.60 17.85
C ARG A 128 6.30 16.23 17.34
N VAL A 129 5.40 15.50 18.01
CA VAL A 129 4.79 14.29 17.44
C VAL A 129 3.51 14.67 16.72
N PRO A 130 3.42 14.55 15.37
CA PRO A 130 2.24 14.99 14.63
C PRO A 130 0.99 14.20 15.02
N GLU A 131 -0.14 14.89 15.14
CA GLU A 131 -1.45 14.24 15.24
C GLU A 131 -1.69 13.35 14.01
N ASN A 132 -2.38 12.23 14.23
CA ASN A 132 -2.62 11.25 13.20
C ASN A 132 -4.11 10.93 13.14
N MET A 133 -4.71 11.18 11.96
CA MET A 133 -6.15 11.06 11.74
C MET A 133 -6.47 9.99 10.67
N ALA A 134 -5.52 9.07 10.41
CA ALA A 134 -5.59 8.10 9.32
C ALA A 134 -6.92 7.33 9.27
N SER A 135 -7.33 6.72 10.39
CA SER A 135 -8.60 5.98 10.48
C SER A 135 -9.82 6.84 10.19
N THR A 136 -9.89 8.05 10.79
CA THR A 136 -11.03 8.95 10.60
C THR A 136 -11.13 9.45 9.16
N ARG A 137 -10.00 9.75 8.52
CA ARG A 137 -9.95 10.23 7.13
C ARG A 137 -10.28 9.12 6.14
N TYR A 138 -9.84 7.89 6.39
CA TYR A 138 -10.24 6.73 5.59
C TYR A 138 -11.75 6.45 5.71
N ALA A 139 -12.30 6.50 6.92
CA ALA A 139 -13.75 6.35 7.13
C ALA A 139 -14.54 7.46 6.42
N GLU A 140 -14.04 8.71 6.46
CA GLU A 140 -14.64 9.83 5.75
C GLU A 140 -14.68 9.59 4.23
N ALA A 141 -13.58 9.13 3.64
CA ALA A 141 -13.50 8.84 2.21
C ALA A 141 -14.44 7.69 1.80
N LEU A 142 -14.53 6.63 2.61
CA LEU A 142 -15.48 5.52 2.41
C LEU A 142 -16.94 6.00 2.51
N ALA A 143 -17.27 6.82 3.51
CA ALA A 143 -18.61 7.38 3.67
C ALA A 143 -18.98 8.32 2.52
N LYS A 144 -18.03 9.13 2.03
CA LYS A 144 -18.22 9.97 0.84
C LYS A 144 -18.46 9.11 -0.41
N ALA A 145 -17.71 8.03 -0.60
CA ALA A 145 -17.92 7.11 -1.72
C ALA A 145 -19.30 6.43 -1.67
N TRP A 146 -19.71 5.96 -0.49
CA TRP A 146 -21.05 5.42 -0.26
C TRP A 146 -22.15 6.45 -0.58
N LYS A 147 -21.94 7.71 -0.21
CA LYS A 147 -22.86 8.81 -0.54
C LYS A 147 -22.94 9.07 -2.04
N GLU A 148 -21.83 9.01 -2.76
CA GLU A 148 -21.80 9.15 -4.22
C GLU A 148 -22.48 7.97 -4.94
N TYR A 149 -22.44 6.77 -4.37
CA TYR A 149 -23.24 5.63 -4.87
C TYR A 149 -24.75 5.89 -4.74
N ASN A 150 -25.15 6.72 -3.77
CA ASN A 150 -26.50 7.28 -3.63
C ASN A 150 -27.62 6.25 -3.43
N ASN A 151 -27.39 5.26 -2.56
CA ASN A 151 -28.43 4.33 -2.09
C ASN A 151 -28.39 4.19 -0.57
N ALA A 152 -29.35 4.82 0.11
CA ALA A 152 -29.40 4.87 1.58
C ALA A 152 -29.58 3.49 2.26
N ARG A 153 -30.01 2.46 1.52
CA ARG A 153 -30.16 1.09 2.04
C ARG A 153 -28.93 0.22 1.80
N ALA A 154 -27.95 0.72 1.05
CA ALA A 154 -26.76 -0.04 0.74
C ALA A 154 -25.77 -0.05 1.90
N VAL A 155 -24.93 -1.09 1.98
CA VAL A 155 -23.88 -1.24 2.98
C VAL A 155 -22.49 -1.07 2.34
N ILE A 156 -21.49 -0.88 3.19
CA ILE A 156 -20.08 -1.06 2.81
C ILE A 156 -19.67 -2.49 3.18
N MET A 157 -19.21 -3.27 2.22
CA MET A 157 -18.67 -4.61 2.46
C MET A 157 -17.16 -4.54 2.63
N ILE A 158 -16.65 -5.09 3.73
CA ILE A 158 -15.22 -5.27 4.00
C ILE A 158 -14.84 -6.70 3.61
N VAL A 159 -13.95 -6.85 2.63
CA VAL A 159 -13.44 -8.16 2.24
C VAL A 159 -12.29 -8.54 3.15
N VAL A 160 -12.41 -9.63 3.90
CA VAL A 160 -11.46 -10.01 4.96
C VAL A 160 -10.82 -11.38 4.70
N GLN A 161 -9.66 -11.63 5.32
CA GLN A 161 -9.06 -12.96 5.37
C GLN A 161 -9.82 -13.85 6.36
N THR A 162 -9.70 -15.17 6.25
CA THR A 162 -10.31 -16.13 7.18
C THR A 162 -9.72 -16.03 8.59
N GLU A 163 -8.41 -15.80 8.68
CA GLU A 163 -7.69 -15.57 9.93
C GLU A 163 -7.06 -14.17 9.91
N GLU A 164 -7.52 -13.28 10.79
CA GLU A 164 -7.11 -11.87 10.76
C GLU A 164 -6.72 -11.39 12.17
N ARG A 165 -5.42 -11.46 12.46
CA ARG A 165 -4.86 -11.00 13.76
C ARG A 165 -5.00 -9.48 13.95
N ASN A 166 -5.06 -8.73 12.85
CA ASN A 166 -5.21 -7.28 12.83
C ASN A 166 -6.68 -6.84 12.67
N MET A 167 -7.66 -7.68 13.06
CA MET A 167 -9.10 -7.39 12.86
C MET A 167 -9.54 -6.11 13.58
N TYR A 168 -8.92 -5.76 14.70
CA TYR A 168 -9.28 -4.58 15.48
C TYR A 168 -9.04 -3.27 14.73
N ASP A 169 -8.00 -3.21 13.89
CA ASP A 169 -7.74 -2.07 13.00
C ASP A 169 -8.90 -1.87 12.00
N GLN A 170 -9.53 -2.97 11.57
CA GLN A 170 -10.71 -2.95 10.70
C GLN A 170 -11.99 -2.59 11.46
N HIS A 171 -12.20 -3.18 12.64
CA HIS A 171 -13.37 -2.89 13.48
C HIS A 171 -13.40 -1.44 13.96
N TRP A 172 -12.23 -0.84 14.21
CA TRP A 172 -12.12 0.58 14.53
C TRP A 172 -12.68 1.46 13.41
N LEU A 173 -12.28 1.18 12.17
CA LEU A 173 -12.81 1.87 10.99
C LEU A 173 -14.33 1.67 10.83
N CYS A 174 -14.82 0.45 11.05
CA CYS A 174 -16.26 0.12 10.98
C CYS A 174 -17.07 0.87 12.05
N SER A 175 -16.50 1.03 13.25
CA SER A 175 -17.13 1.78 14.35
C SER A 175 -17.26 3.26 14.00
N ILE A 176 -16.21 3.87 13.43
CA ILE A 176 -16.26 5.26 12.95
C ILE A 176 -17.32 5.43 11.85
N LEU A 177 -17.39 4.51 10.89
CA LEU A 177 -18.41 4.53 9.82
C LEU A 177 -19.83 4.52 10.37
N LYS A 178 -20.09 3.66 11.36
CA LYS A 178 -21.41 3.54 11.99
C LYS A 178 -21.74 4.76 12.85
N GLU A 179 -20.85 5.12 13.77
CA GLU A 179 -21.13 6.13 14.80
C GLU A 179 -21.13 7.56 14.25
N LYS A 180 -20.20 7.87 13.35
CA LYS A 180 -20.05 9.24 12.82
C LYS A 180 -20.86 9.48 11.55
N TYR A 181 -21.04 8.45 10.72
CA TYR A 181 -21.67 8.61 9.41
C TYR A 181 -22.98 7.82 9.25
N GLY A 182 -23.37 6.99 10.23
CA GLY A 182 -24.57 6.16 10.13
C GLY A 182 -24.48 5.08 9.05
N VAL A 183 -23.28 4.76 8.56
CA VAL A 183 -23.07 3.81 7.46
C VAL A 183 -22.84 2.42 8.02
N MET A 184 -23.69 1.47 7.62
CA MET A 184 -23.58 0.08 8.03
C MET A 184 -22.50 -0.65 7.23
N THR A 185 -21.80 -1.55 7.93
CA THR A 185 -20.75 -2.39 7.34
C THR A 185 -21.09 -3.88 7.51
N ILE A 186 -20.62 -4.70 6.57
CA ILE A 186 -20.60 -6.16 6.68
C ILE A 186 -19.19 -6.65 6.38
N GLN A 187 -18.75 -7.74 7.02
CA GLN A 187 -17.46 -8.38 6.75
C GLN A 187 -17.70 -9.73 6.08
N LYS A 188 -16.96 -10.00 5.00
CA LYS A 188 -17.08 -11.24 4.25
C LYS A 188 -15.74 -11.70 3.70
N THR A 189 -15.47 -12.99 3.79
CA THR A 189 -14.38 -13.64 3.08
C THR A 189 -14.71 -13.80 1.58
N LEU A 190 -13.70 -14.00 0.74
CA LEU A 190 -13.92 -14.27 -0.69
C LEU A 190 -14.79 -15.53 -0.91
N ALA A 191 -14.63 -16.57 -0.07
CA ALA A 191 -15.43 -17.79 -0.15
C ALA A 191 -16.91 -17.57 0.18
N GLU A 192 -17.20 -16.76 1.20
CA GLU A 192 -18.59 -16.38 1.52
C GLU A 192 -19.20 -15.53 0.40
N ILE A 193 -18.44 -14.60 -0.17
CA ILE A 193 -18.89 -13.78 -1.31
C ILE A 193 -19.21 -14.66 -2.52
N ALA A 194 -18.42 -15.71 -2.77
CA ALA A 194 -18.69 -16.65 -3.86
C ALA A 194 -20.01 -17.40 -3.66
N THR A 195 -20.36 -17.69 -2.40
CA THR A 195 -21.55 -18.48 -2.04
C THR A 195 -22.81 -17.62 -1.96
N GLU A 196 -22.69 -16.42 -1.40
CA GLU A 196 -23.82 -15.55 -1.03
C GLU A 196 -24.03 -14.40 -2.03
N GLY A 197 -23.03 -14.12 -2.86
CA GLY A 197 -23.01 -13.00 -3.79
C GLY A 197 -23.78 -13.26 -5.06
N ARG A 198 -24.59 -12.29 -5.47
CA ARG A 198 -25.28 -12.30 -6.77
C ARG A 198 -25.40 -10.90 -7.36
N LEU A 199 -25.35 -10.82 -8.69
CA LEU A 199 -25.65 -9.60 -9.41
C LEU A 199 -27.12 -9.55 -9.79
N GLN A 200 -27.75 -8.40 -9.59
CA GLN A 200 -29.02 -8.07 -10.21
C GLN A 200 -28.82 -7.73 -11.71
N PRO A 201 -29.90 -7.71 -12.52
CA PRO A 201 -29.79 -7.39 -13.96
C PRO A 201 -29.19 -6.01 -14.26
N ASP A 202 -29.32 -5.06 -13.33
CA ASP A 202 -28.72 -3.72 -13.42
C ASP A 202 -27.24 -3.67 -12.98
N GLY A 203 -26.67 -4.82 -12.59
CA GLY A 203 -25.30 -4.97 -12.09
C GLY A 203 -25.14 -4.69 -10.60
N THR A 204 -26.21 -4.43 -9.86
CA THR A 204 -26.14 -4.23 -8.40
C THR A 204 -25.71 -5.52 -7.68
N LEU A 205 -24.67 -5.43 -6.84
CA LEU A 205 -24.23 -6.56 -6.01
C LEU A 205 -25.12 -6.70 -4.77
N LEU A 206 -25.62 -7.91 -4.57
CA LEU A 206 -26.29 -8.33 -3.35
C LEU A 206 -25.46 -9.37 -2.61
N ILE A 207 -25.40 -9.25 -1.29
CA ILE A 207 -24.89 -10.26 -0.37
C ILE A 207 -25.99 -10.52 0.66
N ASN A 208 -26.56 -11.73 0.68
CA ASN A 208 -27.74 -12.06 1.51
C ASN A 208 -28.84 -10.98 1.46
N ASP A 209 -29.21 -10.58 0.23
CA ASP A 209 -30.21 -9.54 -0.07
C ASP A 209 -29.87 -8.10 0.39
N GLN A 210 -28.67 -7.87 0.93
CA GLN A 210 -28.16 -6.53 1.22
C GLN A 210 -27.45 -5.96 0.00
N VAL A 211 -27.84 -4.76 -0.42
CA VAL A 211 -27.18 -4.02 -1.51
C VAL A 211 -25.80 -3.55 -1.05
N VAL A 212 -24.77 -3.82 -1.84
CA VAL A 212 -23.40 -3.36 -1.57
C VAL A 212 -23.07 -2.14 -2.42
N ALA A 213 -22.79 -1.01 -1.77
CA ALA A 213 -22.39 0.23 -2.44
C ALA A 213 -20.88 0.35 -2.62
N VAL A 214 -20.11 -0.09 -1.62
CA VAL A 214 -18.65 0.02 -1.60
C VAL A 214 -18.06 -1.32 -1.14
N ILE A 215 -17.02 -1.76 -1.82
CA ILE A 215 -16.24 -2.96 -1.51
C ILE A 215 -14.86 -2.50 -1.07
N TYR A 216 -14.56 -2.61 0.22
CA TYR A 216 -13.25 -2.26 0.77
C TYR A 216 -12.44 -3.52 1.03
N PHE A 217 -11.35 -3.69 0.27
CA PHE A 217 -10.50 -4.86 0.40
C PHE A 217 -9.53 -4.72 1.58
N ARG A 218 -9.67 -5.64 2.53
CA ARG A 218 -8.68 -5.97 3.57
C ARG A 218 -8.07 -7.38 3.38
N ALA A 219 -8.25 -7.93 2.18
CA ALA A 219 -7.74 -9.21 1.71
C ALA A 219 -7.63 -9.18 0.17
N GLY A 220 -7.26 -10.29 -0.44
CA GLY A 220 -7.20 -10.49 -1.89
C GLY A 220 -5.92 -9.96 -2.54
N TYR A 221 -4.88 -9.67 -1.75
CA TYR A 221 -3.57 -9.16 -2.18
C TYR A 221 -2.47 -10.24 -2.18
N THR A 222 -2.76 -11.43 -1.64
CA THR A 222 -1.84 -12.58 -1.63
C THR A 222 -2.49 -13.79 -2.32
N PRO A 223 -1.71 -14.67 -2.98
CA PRO A 223 -2.22 -15.93 -3.52
C PRO A 223 -2.92 -16.81 -2.46
N ASN A 224 -2.51 -16.69 -1.18
CA ASN A 224 -3.09 -17.46 -0.08
C ASN A 224 -4.58 -17.15 0.16
N ASP A 225 -5.06 -15.99 -0.29
CA ASP A 225 -6.47 -15.62 -0.22
C ASP A 225 -7.31 -16.29 -1.32
N TYR A 226 -6.68 -17.04 -2.23
CA TYR A 226 -7.31 -17.71 -3.36
C TYR A 226 -6.99 -19.21 -3.38
N PRO A 227 -7.40 -19.97 -2.34
CA PRO A 227 -7.14 -21.41 -2.28
C PRO A 227 -7.88 -22.20 -3.39
N SER A 228 -8.91 -21.62 -4.00
CA SER A 228 -9.69 -22.27 -5.07
C SER A 228 -10.16 -21.28 -6.14
N GLU A 229 -10.84 -21.79 -7.17
CA GLU A 229 -11.50 -20.94 -8.18
C GLU A 229 -12.68 -20.14 -7.60
N SER A 230 -13.24 -20.56 -6.47
CA SER A 230 -14.34 -19.88 -5.79
C SER A 230 -13.99 -18.43 -5.48
N GLU A 231 -12.81 -18.19 -4.92
CA GLU A 231 -12.36 -16.86 -4.53
C GLU A 231 -12.05 -15.98 -5.76
N TRP A 232 -11.54 -16.58 -6.83
CA TRP A 232 -11.35 -15.89 -8.11
C TRP A 232 -12.68 -15.50 -8.75
N SER A 233 -13.68 -16.38 -8.70
CA SER A 233 -15.04 -16.09 -9.15
C SER A 233 -15.68 -14.98 -8.33
N ALA A 234 -15.52 -14.97 -7.00
CA ALA A 234 -15.96 -13.87 -6.14
C ALA A 234 -15.28 -12.54 -6.49
N ARG A 235 -13.95 -12.56 -6.71
CA ARG A 235 -13.22 -11.36 -7.10
C ARG A 235 -13.71 -10.79 -8.43
N LEU A 236 -13.96 -11.65 -9.42
CA LEU A 236 -14.53 -11.24 -10.71
C LEU A 236 -15.97 -10.71 -10.57
N LEU A 237 -16.83 -11.39 -9.80
CA LEU A 237 -18.21 -10.99 -9.52
C LEU A 237 -18.27 -9.57 -8.95
N MET A 238 -17.43 -9.30 -7.94
CA MET A 238 -17.29 -7.99 -7.33
C MET A 238 -16.85 -6.93 -8.35
N GLU A 239 -15.83 -7.24 -9.16
CA GLU A 239 -15.33 -6.31 -10.17
C GLU A 239 -16.39 -5.99 -11.23
N GLN A 240 -17.21 -6.96 -11.62
CA GLN A 240 -18.33 -6.81 -12.54
C GLN A 240 -19.47 -5.94 -11.97
N SER A 241 -19.65 -5.90 -10.64
CA SER A 241 -20.74 -5.16 -10.00
C SER A 241 -20.64 -3.63 -10.06
N THR A 242 -21.77 -2.93 -9.97
CA THR A 242 -21.82 -1.45 -9.89
C THR A 242 -21.21 -0.89 -8.61
N ALA A 243 -20.92 -1.71 -7.59
CA ALA A 243 -20.30 -1.27 -6.36
C ALA A 243 -18.94 -0.59 -6.63
N ILE A 244 -18.60 0.39 -5.80
CA ILE A 244 -17.33 1.10 -5.85
C ILE A 244 -16.27 0.24 -5.18
N LYS A 245 -15.26 -0.19 -5.91
CA LYS A 245 -14.17 -0.98 -5.34
C LYS A 245 -13.09 -0.07 -4.76
N CYS A 246 -12.55 -0.47 -3.63
CA CYS A 246 -11.41 0.16 -2.97
C CYS A 246 -10.37 -0.93 -2.61
N PRO A 247 -9.42 -1.23 -3.50
CA PRO A 247 -9.27 -0.72 -4.88
C PRO A 247 -10.03 -1.53 -5.93
N SER A 248 -10.25 -0.93 -7.11
CA SER A 248 -10.54 -1.67 -8.36
C SER A 248 -9.35 -2.55 -8.78
N ILE A 249 -9.57 -3.47 -9.73
CA ILE A 249 -8.50 -4.34 -10.24
C ILE A 249 -7.38 -3.54 -10.91
N SER A 250 -7.70 -2.44 -11.61
CA SER A 250 -6.69 -1.55 -12.21
C SER A 250 -5.85 -0.83 -11.15
N TYR A 251 -6.46 -0.34 -10.06
CA TYR A 251 -5.73 0.22 -8.93
C TYR A 251 -4.84 -0.84 -8.24
N HIS A 252 -5.32 -2.07 -8.10
CA HIS A 252 -4.54 -3.16 -7.53
C HIS A 252 -3.28 -3.42 -8.37
N LEU A 253 -3.43 -3.53 -9.69
CA LEU A 253 -2.30 -3.69 -10.62
C LEU A 253 -1.34 -2.50 -10.61
N ALA A 254 -1.85 -1.28 -10.40
CA ALA A 254 -1.02 -0.07 -10.29
C ALA A 254 -0.07 -0.08 -9.08
N GLY A 255 -0.37 -0.87 -8.05
CA GLY A 255 0.51 -1.06 -6.88
C GLY A 255 1.65 -2.07 -7.10
N THR A 256 1.64 -2.81 -8.22
CA THR A 256 2.69 -3.79 -8.48
C THR A 256 4.06 -3.14 -8.58
N LYS A 257 5.07 -3.84 -8.05
CA LYS A 257 6.46 -3.39 -8.10
C LYS A 257 6.93 -3.15 -9.54
N LYS A 258 6.43 -3.95 -10.50
CA LYS A 258 6.71 -3.74 -11.92
C LYS A 258 6.22 -2.37 -12.41
N ILE A 259 5.03 -1.92 -12.01
CA ILE A 259 4.53 -0.61 -12.40
C ILE A 259 5.34 0.51 -11.73
N GLN A 260 5.68 0.37 -10.45
CA GLN A 260 6.59 1.31 -9.77
C GLN A 260 7.92 1.47 -10.55
N GLN A 261 8.52 0.35 -10.97
CA GLN A 261 9.75 0.36 -11.78
C GLN A 261 9.56 1.01 -13.15
N GLU A 262 8.44 0.74 -13.82
CA GLU A 262 8.13 1.34 -15.12
C GLU A 262 7.89 2.86 -15.04
N LEU A 263 7.29 3.35 -13.94
CA LEU A 263 7.07 4.77 -13.69
C LEU A 263 8.39 5.51 -13.46
N ALA A 264 9.42 4.83 -12.95
CA ALA A 264 10.74 5.43 -12.74
C ALA A 264 11.54 5.64 -14.04
N LYS A 265 11.10 5.08 -15.17
CA LYS A 265 11.77 5.29 -16.46
C LYS A 265 11.66 6.75 -16.93
N PRO A 266 12.69 7.28 -17.61
CA PRO A 266 12.63 8.63 -18.18
C PRO A 266 11.40 8.82 -19.07
N ASN A 267 10.78 10.00 -19.00
CA ASN A 267 9.63 10.42 -19.80
C ASN A 267 8.33 9.60 -19.60
N VAL A 268 8.27 8.69 -18.62
CA VAL A 268 7.04 7.93 -18.34
C VAL A 268 6.10 8.71 -17.42
N LEU A 269 6.61 9.37 -16.37
CA LEU A 269 5.80 10.18 -15.46
C LEU A 269 5.08 11.33 -16.17
N GLU A 270 5.76 11.98 -17.11
CA GLU A 270 5.27 13.11 -17.91
C GLU A 270 4.05 12.75 -18.77
N ARG A 271 3.77 11.46 -18.95
CA ARG A 271 2.56 11.00 -19.65
C ARG A 271 1.32 11.01 -18.77
N PHE A 272 1.52 11.11 -17.46
CA PHE A 272 0.49 11.01 -16.44
C PHE A 272 0.33 12.30 -15.63
N LEU A 273 1.32 13.20 -15.72
CA LEU A 273 1.37 14.44 -14.97
C LEU A 273 1.82 15.57 -15.90
N ASP A 274 0.97 16.60 -15.98
CA ASP A 274 1.25 17.81 -16.76
C ASP A 274 2.15 18.80 -15.99
N ASP A 275 2.07 18.80 -14.66
CA ASP A 275 2.84 19.71 -13.82
C ASP A 275 4.30 19.23 -13.69
N LYS A 276 5.21 20.04 -14.22
CA LYS A 276 6.65 19.74 -14.22
C LYS A 276 7.28 19.77 -12.83
N ASP A 277 6.76 20.60 -11.92
CA ASP A 277 7.25 20.67 -10.54
C ASP A 277 6.87 19.37 -9.81
N ASP A 278 5.69 18.82 -10.09
CA ASP A 278 5.24 17.54 -9.53
C ASP A 278 6.05 16.35 -10.03
N VAL A 279 6.29 16.31 -11.34
CA VAL A 279 7.18 15.31 -11.94
C VAL A 279 8.56 15.37 -11.30
N THR A 280 9.09 16.58 -11.08
CA THR A 280 10.41 16.78 -10.46
C THR A 280 10.45 16.28 -9.02
N LYS A 281 9.45 16.62 -8.21
CA LYS A 281 9.36 16.16 -6.81
C LYS A 281 9.18 14.65 -6.71
N LEU A 282 8.31 14.05 -7.52
CA LEU A 282 8.09 12.61 -7.52
C LEU A 282 9.34 11.84 -7.92
N ARG A 283 10.00 12.30 -8.98
CA ARG A 283 11.27 11.72 -9.44
C ARG A 283 12.36 11.81 -8.37
N LYS A 284 12.40 12.90 -7.60
CA LYS A 284 13.34 13.05 -6.48
C LYS A 284 13.13 11.98 -5.39
N CYS A 285 11.92 11.48 -5.24
CA CYS A 285 11.63 10.40 -4.30
C CYS A 285 11.89 9.00 -4.86
N PHE A 286 12.27 8.83 -6.13
CA PHE A 286 12.54 7.50 -6.66
C PHE A 286 13.95 7.05 -6.32
N ALA A 287 14.06 5.90 -5.67
CA ALA A 287 15.30 5.15 -5.64
C ALA A 287 15.62 4.59 -7.04
N GLY A 288 16.84 4.09 -7.23
CA GLY A 288 17.18 3.32 -8.42
C GLY A 288 16.25 2.12 -8.60
N LEU A 289 15.59 2.03 -9.75
CA LEU A 289 14.60 1.00 -10.07
C LEU A 289 14.86 0.47 -11.48
N TRP A 290 15.19 -0.82 -11.58
CA TRP A 290 15.62 -1.43 -12.84
C TRP A 290 14.84 -2.70 -13.16
N SER A 291 14.67 -2.92 -14.46
CA SER A 291 14.22 -4.18 -15.00
C SER A 291 15.44 -5.08 -15.20
N LEU A 292 15.27 -6.39 -15.01
CA LEU A 292 16.39 -7.35 -15.07
C LEU A 292 16.91 -7.62 -16.49
N ASP A 293 16.29 -7.04 -17.52
CA ASP A 293 16.79 -7.01 -18.89
C ASP A 293 17.80 -5.87 -19.17
N ASP A 294 18.04 -4.99 -18.19
CA ASP A 294 19.11 -3.98 -18.28
C ASP A 294 20.48 -4.60 -18.01
N SER A 295 21.22 -4.92 -19.08
CA SER A 295 22.54 -5.55 -18.97
C SER A 295 23.58 -4.67 -18.25
N LYS A 296 23.38 -3.35 -18.15
CA LYS A 296 24.32 -2.45 -17.49
C LYS A 296 24.31 -2.64 -15.99
N ILE A 297 23.14 -2.77 -15.38
CA ILE A 297 23.01 -2.92 -13.93
C ILE A 297 23.40 -4.33 -13.47
N MET A 298 23.23 -5.34 -14.34
CA MET A 298 23.53 -6.74 -13.98
C MET A 298 24.97 -6.95 -13.54
N LYS A 299 25.94 -6.25 -14.12
CA LYS A 299 27.34 -6.33 -13.68
C LYS A 299 27.50 -5.83 -12.25
N ASP A 300 26.97 -4.64 -11.97
CA ASP A 300 27.07 -4.00 -10.66
C ASP A 300 26.41 -4.85 -9.56
N VAL A 301 25.26 -5.47 -9.86
CA VAL A 301 24.57 -6.37 -8.91
C VAL A 301 25.37 -7.63 -8.62
N MET A 302 26.06 -8.19 -9.61
CA MET A 302 26.84 -9.42 -9.44
C MET A 302 28.13 -9.18 -8.66
N GLU A 303 28.68 -7.97 -8.74
CA GLU A 303 29.85 -7.51 -7.98
C GLU A 303 29.49 -7.06 -6.56
N ARG A 304 28.33 -6.39 -6.38
CA ARG A 304 27.91 -5.76 -5.13
C ARG A 304 26.44 -6.01 -4.79
N PRO A 305 26.04 -7.27 -4.58
CA PRO A 305 24.63 -7.64 -4.39
C PRO A 305 24.03 -7.05 -3.10
N GLU A 306 24.85 -6.68 -2.12
CA GLU A 306 24.44 -6.05 -0.86
C GLU A 306 23.77 -4.69 -1.03
N LEU A 307 24.03 -4.00 -2.16
CA LEU A 307 23.45 -2.69 -2.50
C LEU A 307 22.08 -2.77 -3.15
N PHE A 308 21.54 -3.97 -3.37
CA PHE A 308 20.30 -4.17 -4.11
C PHE A 308 19.30 -5.02 -3.34
N VAL A 309 18.03 -4.85 -3.71
CA VAL A 309 16.91 -5.66 -3.26
C VAL A 309 16.20 -6.17 -4.50
N LEU A 310 16.01 -7.48 -4.56
CA LEU A 310 15.25 -8.12 -5.63
C LEU A 310 13.82 -8.37 -5.13
N LYS A 311 12.82 -7.82 -5.83
CA LYS A 311 11.41 -7.85 -5.39
C LYS A 311 10.53 -8.61 -6.37
N PRO A 312 9.81 -9.66 -5.95
CA PRO A 312 8.76 -10.28 -6.75
C PRO A 312 7.49 -9.42 -6.78
N GLN A 313 6.50 -9.79 -7.61
CA GLN A 313 5.18 -9.14 -7.62
C GLN A 313 4.28 -9.64 -6.47
N ARG A 314 4.66 -9.34 -5.23
CA ARG A 314 3.91 -9.70 -4.02
C ARG A 314 3.75 -8.48 -3.11
N GLU A 315 2.72 -8.54 -2.27
CA GLU A 315 2.41 -7.55 -1.23
C GLU A 315 2.41 -8.23 0.15
N GLY A 316 2.52 -7.45 1.24
CA GLY A 316 2.37 -7.95 2.61
C GLY A 316 3.65 -8.35 3.35
N GLY A 317 4.83 -8.06 2.79
CA GLY A 317 6.15 -8.32 3.41
C GLY A 317 6.60 -9.80 3.34
N GLY A 318 7.89 -10.06 3.59
CA GLY A 318 8.45 -11.41 3.64
C GLY A 318 8.84 -12.02 2.30
N ASN A 319 8.79 -11.26 1.20
CA ASN A 319 8.96 -11.79 -0.16
C ASN A 319 10.25 -11.32 -0.85
N ASN A 320 10.97 -10.36 -0.27
CA ASN A 320 12.10 -9.73 -0.93
C ASN A 320 13.37 -10.57 -0.73
N ILE A 321 14.32 -10.43 -1.66
CA ILE A 321 15.61 -11.13 -1.63
C ILE A 321 16.73 -10.10 -1.50
N TYR A 322 17.71 -10.38 -0.65
CA TYR A 322 18.75 -9.45 -0.23
C TYR A 322 20.13 -10.11 -0.23
N GLY A 323 21.20 -9.30 -0.35
CA GLY A 323 22.57 -9.77 -0.20
C GLY A 323 22.93 -10.88 -1.19
N ASP A 324 23.73 -11.86 -0.75
CA ASP A 324 24.21 -12.94 -1.61
C ASP A 324 23.09 -13.75 -2.28
N ASP A 325 21.91 -13.83 -1.66
CA ASP A 325 20.75 -14.53 -2.25
C ASP A 325 20.25 -13.84 -3.52
N VAL A 326 20.44 -12.52 -3.67
CA VAL A 326 20.15 -11.81 -4.93
C VAL A 326 21.01 -12.39 -6.05
N LYS A 327 22.32 -12.55 -5.81
CA LYS A 327 23.25 -13.10 -6.79
C LYS A 327 22.90 -14.53 -7.16
N GLN A 328 22.60 -15.37 -6.16
CA GLN A 328 22.20 -16.76 -6.40
C GLN A 328 20.90 -16.86 -7.20
N MET A 329 19.90 -16.04 -6.86
CA MET A 329 18.64 -16.00 -7.58
C MET A 329 18.83 -15.54 -9.02
N LEU A 330 19.60 -14.48 -9.28
CA LEU A 330 19.86 -14.01 -10.63
C LEU A 330 20.59 -15.05 -11.49
N LEU A 331 21.59 -15.73 -10.93
CA LEU A 331 22.29 -16.84 -11.60
C LEU A 331 21.36 -18.01 -11.92
N LYS A 332 20.41 -18.31 -11.03
CA LYS A 332 19.38 -19.34 -11.26
C LYS A 332 18.45 -18.93 -12.40
N LEU A 333 17.88 -17.73 -12.34
CA LEU A 333 16.94 -17.22 -13.36
C LEU A 333 17.60 -17.15 -14.74
N GLN A 334 18.87 -16.76 -14.83
CA GLN A 334 19.63 -16.75 -16.09
C GLN A 334 19.76 -18.15 -16.73
N LYS A 335 19.82 -19.21 -15.91
CA LYS A 335 19.86 -20.60 -16.41
C LYS A 335 18.49 -21.11 -16.85
N GLU A 336 17.43 -20.69 -16.16
CA GLU A 336 16.04 -21.10 -16.43
C GLU A 336 15.45 -20.38 -17.66
N GLY A 337 15.99 -19.22 -18.02
CA GLY A 337 15.66 -18.50 -19.25
C GLY A 337 15.29 -17.04 -18.99
N SER A 338 15.35 -16.20 -20.04
CA SER A 338 15.14 -14.75 -19.91
C SER A 338 13.70 -14.33 -19.60
N GLU A 339 12.72 -15.25 -19.70
CA GLU A 339 11.33 -14.95 -19.37
C GLU A 339 11.10 -14.87 -17.85
N GLU A 340 11.72 -15.74 -17.05
CA GLU A 340 11.56 -15.80 -15.59
C GLU A 340 12.03 -14.52 -14.88
N LEU A 341 12.96 -13.79 -15.50
CA LEU A 341 13.41 -12.47 -15.05
C LEU A 341 12.26 -11.45 -14.98
N ALA A 342 11.17 -11.65 -15.71
CA ALA A 342 10.03 -10.72 -15.73
C ALA A 342 9.16 -10.78 -14.45
N ALA A 343 9.36 -11.78 -13.58
CA ALA A 343 8.66 -11.89 -12.29
C ALA A 343 9.18 -10.88 -11.26
N TYR A 344 10.40 -10.37 -11.45
CA TYR A 344 11.12 -9.56 -10.47
C TYR A 344 11.44 -8.16 -10.99
N ILE A 345 11.65 -7.24 -10.05
CA ILE A 345 12.35 -5.98 -10.29
C ILE A 345 13.57 -5.90 -9.39
N LEU A 346 14.57 -5.14 -9.83
CA LEU A 346 15.71 -4.78 -9.01
C LEU A 346 15.53 -3.37 -8.49
N MET A 347 15.77 -3.17 -7.20
CA MET A 347 15.69 -1.86 -6.55
C MET A 347 16.99 -1.58 -5.80
N GLN A 348 17.41 -0.32 -5.79
CA GLN A 348 18.47 0.18 -4.91
C GLN A 348 18.07 -0.07 -3.45
N ARG A 349 18.98 -0.68 -2.69
CA ARG A 349 18.83 -0.77 -1.23
C ARG A 349 19.07 0.63 -0.64
N ILE A 350 18.13 1.07 0.20
CA ILE A 350 18.23 2.33 0.92
C ILE A 350 18.86 2.04 2.28
N PHE A 351 19.78 2.89 2.73
CA PHE A 351 20.49 2.73 3.99
C PHE A 351 20.20 3.93 4.91
N PRO A 352 19.15 3.86 5.74
CA PRO A 352 18.86 4.91 6.71
C PRO A 352 19.94 5.04 7.78
N THR A 353 19.95 6.19 8.45
CA THR A 353 20.78 6.36 9.65
C THR A 353 20.21 5.52 10.78
N GLU A 354 21.03 4.66 11.36
CA GLU A 354 20.66 3.87 12.53
C GLU A 354 20.56 4.76 13.77
N SER A 355 19.57 4.48 14.61
CA SER A 355 19.41 5.14 15.90
C SER A 355 19.16 4.12 17.01
N PRO A 356 19.65 4.34 18.24
CA PRO A 356 19.26 3.52 19.37
C PRO A 356 17.76 3.71 19.65
N ALA A 357 17.05 2.62 19.91
CA ALA A 357 15.64 2.65 20.29
C ALA A 357 15.30 1.51 21.25
N PHE A 358 14.20 1.71 21.99
CA PHE A 358 13.63 0.69 22.87
C PHE A 358 12.37 0.10 22.24
N LEU A 359 12.41 -1.18 21.91
CA LEU A 359 11.31 -1.93 21.32
C LEU A 359 10.59 -2.72 22.41
N VAL A 360 9.26 -2.66 22.43
CA VAL A 360 8.42 -3.44 23.35
C VAL A 360 7.74 -4.55 22.58
N GLN A 361 8.08 -5.80 22.89
CA GLN A 361 7.50 -7.01 22.30
C GLN A 361 7.12 -7.96 23.43
N ASP A 362 5.88 -8.46 23.42
CA ASP A 362 5.33 -9.33 24.48
C ASP A 362 5.53 -8.80 25.92
N GLY A 363 5.50 -7.48 26.08
CA GLY A 363 5.71 -6.80 27.37
C GLY A 363 7.18 -6.73 27.82
N ILE A 364 8.12 -7.17 26.98
CA ILE A 364 9.56 -7.14 27.22
C ILE A 364 10.17 -5.97 26.44
N LEU A 365 11.06 -5.24 27.09
CA LEU A 365 11.80 -4.12 26.51
C LEU A 365 13.14 -4.62 25.94
N HIS A 366 13.42 -4.27 24.70
CA HIS A 366 14.65 -4.58 23.98
C HIS A 366 15.33 -3.28 23.54
N GLU A 367 16.60 -3.11 23.87
CA GLU A 367 17.41 -1.99 23.40
C GLU A 367 18.17 -2.41 22.15
N GLU A 368 17.91 -1.74 21.03
CA GLU A 368 18.42 -2.12 19.71
C GLU A 368 18.84 -0.90 18.89
N HIS A 369 19.67 -1.13 17.87
CA HIS A 369 19.88 -0.16 16.79
C HIS A 369 18.84 -0.40 15.70
N VAL A 370 18.14 0.66 15.30
CA VAL A 370 16.97 0.53 14.44
C VAL A 370 16.99 1.49 13.26
N ILE A 371 16.22 1.13 12.24
CA ILE A 371 15.89 1.97 11.10
C ILE A 371 14.36 2.03 10.93
N SER A 372 13.88 3.19 10.46
CA SER A 372 12.44 3.47 10.35
C SER A 372 12.01 3.67 8.91
N GLU A 373 10.81 3.18 8.61
CA GLU A 373 10.11 3.34 7.34
C GLU A 373 8.83 4.16 7.58
N LEU A 374 8.72 5.30 6.87
CA LEU A 374 7.59 6.21 6.97
C LEU A 374 6.57 5.92 5.86
N GLY A 375 5.39 5.48 6.24
CA GLY A 375 4.22 5.38 5.39
C GLY A 375 3.33 6.60 5.48
N ILE A 376 3.00 7.22 4.34
CA ILE A 376 2.05 8.32 4.26
C ILE A 376 0.76 7.81 3.65
N TYR A 377 -0.33 7.89 4.43
CA TYR A 377 -1.65 7.51 3.96
C TYR A 377 -2.25 8.60 3.08
N GLY A 378 -3.03 8.18 2.09
CA GLY A 378 -3.83 9.09 1.30
C GLY A 378 -5.12 8.47 0.80
N ALA A 379 -6.14 9.33 0.67
CA ALA A 379 -7.41 8.98 0.09
C ALA A 379 -7.69 9.78 -1.19
N TYR A 380 -8.26 9.09 -2.17
CA TYR A 380 -8.71 9.67 -3.42
C TYR A 380 -10.12 9.20 -3.75
N LEU A 381 -11.02 10.12 -4.08
CA LEU A 381 -12.36 9.84 -4.56
C LEU A 381 -12.71 10.82 -5.68
N ARG A 382 -13.21 10.30 -6.79
CA ARG A 382 -13.81 11.11 -7.84
C ARG A 382 -15.15 10.55 -8.28
N ASN A 383 -15.96 11.40 -8.88
CA ASN A 383 -17.13 11.01 -9.65
C ASN A 383 -17.05 11.73 -11.00
N LYS A 384 -16.89 10.96 -12.08
CA LYS A 384 -16.55 11.48 -13.42
C LYS A 384 -15.30 12.37 -13.31
N ASP A 385 -15.37 13.60 -13.80
CA ASP A 385 -14.25 14.55 -13.81
C ASP A 385 -14.12 15.33 -12.49
N LYS A 386 -15.09 15.20 -11.58
CA LYS A 386 -15.08 15.89 -10.30
C LYS A 386 -14.27 15.12 -9.27
N VAL A 387 -13.13 15.66 -8.87
CA VAL A 387 -12.38 15.20 -7.70
C VAL A 387 -13.10 15.64 -6.43
N ILE A 388 -13.47 14.68 -5.59
CA ILE A 388 -14.23 14.87 -4.33
C ILE A 388 -13.31 14.78 -3.12
N VAL A 389 -12.37 13.82 -3.14
CA VAL A 389 -11.32 13.67 -2.13
C VAL A 389 -9.98 13.51 -2.85
N ASN A 390 -9.00 14.27 -2.39
CA ASN A 390 -7.59 14.14 -2.78
C ASN A 390 -6.77 14.71 -1.61
N GLU A 391 -6.58 13.88 -0.59
CA GLU A 391 -6.10 14.29 0.74
C GLU A 391 -5.08 13.32 1.30
N GLN A 392 -4.01 13.87 1.88
CA GLN A 392 -3.14 13.15 2.80
C GLN A 392 -3.92 12.88 4.10
N CYS A 393 -3.93 11.63 4.56
CA CYS A 393 -4.87 11.15 5.57
C CYS A 393 -4.25 10.90 6.94
N GLY A 394 -2.92 10.83 7.02
CA GLY A 394 -2.17 10.48 8.23
C GLY A 394 -0.87 9.79 7.86
N TYR A 395 -0.27 9.11 8.82
CA TYR A 395 0.98 8.38 8.60
C TYR A 395 1.04 7.09 9.43
N LEU A 396 2.00 6.24 9.10
CA LEU A 396 2.40 5.05 9.83
C LEU A 396 3.93 5.05 9.84
N THR A 397 4.55 4.93 11.01
CA THR A 397 5.98 4.57 11.06
C THR A 397 6.08 3.11 11.43
N ARG A 398 6.95 2.39 10.72
CA ARG A 398 7.38 1.05 11.09
C ARG A 398 8.85 1.09 11.39
N THR A 399 9.25 0.51 12.51
CA THR A 399 10.64 0.51 12.93
C THR A 399 11.11 -0.92 13.14
N LYS A 400 12.32 -1.22 12.69
CA LYS A 400 12.91 -2.55 12.78
C LYS A 400 14.38 -2.46 13.17
N VAL A 401 14.90 -3.54 13.75
CA VAL A 401 16.34 -3.69 13.99
C VAL A 401 17.08 -3.52 12.67
N SER A 402 18.19 -2.76 12.68
CA SER A 402 18.93 -2.38 11.47
C SER A 402 19.45 -3.58 10.67
N SER A 403 19.75 -4.68 11.35
CA SER A 403 20.17 -5.94 10.75
C SER A 403 19.03 -6.72 10.06
N SER A 404 17.77 -6.38 10.32
CA SER A 404 16.62 -7.08 9.75
C SER A 404 16.34 -6.64 8.31
N ASN A 405 16.29 -7.61 7.39
CA ASN A 405 15.95 -7.35 6.00
C ASN A 405 14.45 -7.09 5.80
N GLU A 406 13.59 -7.74 6.60
CA GLU A 406 12.13 -7.64 6.49
C GLU A 406 11.53 -6.60 7.44
N GLY A 407 10.35 -6.06 7.12
CA GLY A 407 9.74 -4.92 7.83
C GLY A 407 8.24 -5.07 8.14
N GLY A 408 7.70 -6.28 8.04
CA GLY A 408 6.30 -6.56 8.34
C GLY A 408 6.02 -6.65 9.84
N VAL A 409 5.12 -5.82 10.36
CA VAL A 409 4.73 -5.85 11.79
C VAL A 409 3.99 -7.14 12.15
N VAL A 410 2.97 -7.52 11.37
CA VAL A 410 2.21 -8.77 11.60
C VAL A 410 3.07 -10.02 11.42
N ALA A 411 4.15 -9.89 10.66
CA ALA A 411 5.14 -10.95 10.44
C ALA A 411 6.22 -11.01 11.54
N GLY A 412 6.21 -10.10 12.52
CA GLY A 412 7.12 -10.09 13.67
C GLY A 412 8.50 -9.49 13.39
N PHE A 413 8.68 -8.78 12.26
CA PHE A 413 9.98 -8.20 11.88
C PHE A 413 10.15 -6.72 12.25
N ALA A 414 9.03 -6.04 12.55
CA ALA A 414 9.00 -4.61 12.83
C ALA A 414 7.97 -4.30 13.92
N VAL A 415 8.15 -3.18 14.60
CA VAL A 415 7.21 -2.64 15.56
C VAL A 415 6.51 -1.40 14.98
N LEU A 416 5.36 -1.05 15.56
CA LEU A 416 4.71 0.23 15.24
C LEU A 416 5.46 1.38 15.94
N ASP A 417 5.56 2.50 15.24
CA ASP A 417 6.17 3.72 15.77
C ASP A 417 5.37 4.97 15.30
N SER A 418 5.72 6.14 15.85
CA SER A 418 5.31 7.44 15.32
C SER A 418 6.52 8.24 14.83
N VAL A 419 6.41 9.57 14.74
CA VAL A 419 7.50 10.43 14.29
C VAL A 419 7.63 11.60 15.25
N TYR A 420 8.87 11.99 15.56
CA TYR A 420 9.23 13.21 16.27
C TYR A 420 9.95 14.16 15.33
N LEU A 421 9.37 15.35 15.15
CA LEU A 421 9.88 16.33 14.21
C LEU A 421 11.13 17.04 14.76
N THR A 422 12.28 16.91 14.08
CA THR A 422 13.51 17.62 14.44
C THR A 422 13.67 18.96 13.74
#